data_AF-A0A8T3N2B8-F1
#
_entry.id   AF-A0A8T3N2B8-F1
#
_cell.length_a   1.000
_cell.length_b   1.000
_cell.length_c   1.000
_cell.angle_alpha   90.00
_cell.angle_beta   90.00
_cell.angle_gamma   90.00
#
_symmetry.space_group_name_H-M   'P 1'
#
loop_
_entity.id
_entity.type
_entity.pdbx_description
1 polymer ?
#
loop_
_entity_poly.entity_id
_entity_poly.type
_entity_poly.pdbx_seq_one_letter_code
_entity_poly.pdbx_strand_id
1 'polypeptide(L)' 'MALTDRTIQTKAKPADKAFKLADGHGLYLLVKPTGGKYWRMD' A
#
# COMPACT_ATOMS: atom_id res chain seq x y z
N MET A 1 -3.00 -12.14 -1.09
CA MET A 1 -2.01 -12.62 -0.09
C MET A 1 -1.88 -11.49 0.89
N ALA A 2 -2.22 -11.73 2.16
CA ALA A 2 -2.27 -10.68 3.17
C ALA A 2 -0.91 -9.96 3.26
N LEU A 3 -0.93 -8.62 3.32
CA LEU A 3 0.26 -7.85 3.57
C LEU A 3 0.68 -8.08 5.01
N THR A 4 1.97 -8.33 5.20
CA THR A 4 2.59 -8.36 6.51
C THR A 4 3.22 -7.01 6.80
N ASP A 5 3.35 -6.68 8.09
CA ASP A 5 3.98 -5.41 8.52
C ASP A 5 5.36 -5.21 7.87
N ARG A 6 6.19 -6.27 7.82
CA ARG A 6 7.48 -6.26 7.13
C ARG A 6 7.38 -5.94 5.64
N THR A 7 6.34 -6.42 4.97
CA THR A 7 6.11 -6.13 3.55
C THR A 7 5.69 -4.68 3.37
N ILE A 8 4.88 -4.14 4.27
CA ILE A 8 4.47 -2.73 4.25
C ILE A 8 5.68 -1.82 4.49
N GLN A 9 6.54 -2.10 5.48
CA GLN A 9 7.73 -1.29 5.73
C GLN A 9 8.71 -1.27 4.57
N THR A 10 8.86 -2.40 3.85
CA THR A 10 9.83 -2.51 2.76
C THR A 10 9.28 -2.00 1.42
N LYS A 11 8.00 -2.27 1.13
CA LYS A 11 7.38 -1.96 -0.18
C LYS A 11 6.55 -0.68 -0.21
N ALA A 12 6.06 -0.18 0.93
CA ALA A 12 5.25 1.05 0.96
C ALA A 12 6.11 2.33 1.05
N LYS A 13 7.17 2.40 0.24
CA LYS A 13 7.98 3.61 0.09
C LYS A 13 7.32 4.54 -0.93
N PRO A 14 7.40 5.86 -0.75
CA PRO A 14 6.91 6.80 -1.75
C PRO A 14 7.63 6.55 -3.08
N ALA A 15 6.87 6.55 -4.17
CA ALA A 15 7.37 6.45 -5.53
C ALA A 15 6.83 7.64 -6.35
N ASP A 16 7.36 7.87 -7.56
CA ASP A 16 6.94 9.01 -8.41
C ASP A 16 5.44 9.03 -8.71
N LYS A 17 4.78 7.86 -8.65
CA LYS A 17 3.35 7.70 -8.84
C LYS A 17 2.72 6.94 -7.69
N ALA A 18 1.44 7.25 -7.44
CA ALA A 18 0.66 6.51 -6.46
C ALA A 18 0.47 5.07 -6.92
N PHE A 19 0.59 4.11 -6.00
CA PHE A 19 0.41 2.69 -6.28
C PHE A 19 -0.37 1.98 -5.18
N LYS A 20 -0.99 0.85 -5.55
CA LYS A 20 -1.76 0.00 -4.66
C LYS A 20 -0.93 -1.21 -4.25
N LEU A 21 -0.90 -1.52 -2.96
CA LEU A 21 -0.41 -2.79 -2.43
C LEU A 21 -1.63 -3.61 -1.99
N ALA A 22 -1.96 -4.65 -2.74
CA ALA A 22 -3.12 -5.50 -2.44
C ALA A 22 -2.88 -6.38 -1.21
N ASP A 23 -3.84 -6.38 -0.29
CA ASP A 23 -3.88 -7.26 0.88
C ASP A 23 -4.74 -8.49 0.59
N GLY A 24 -5.87 -8.28 -0.09
CA GLY A 24 -6.79 -9.33 -0.51
C GLY A 24 -8.23 -8.89 -0.32
N HIS A 25 -9.18 -9.61 -0.92
CA HIS A 25 -10.62 -9.35 -0.74
C HIS A 25 -11.04 -7.89 -0.98
N GLY A 26 -10.40 -7.20 -1.94
CA GLY A 26 -10.66 -5.79 -2.23
C GLY A 26 -9.94 -4.78 -1.31
N LEU A 27 -9.31 -5.22 -0.22
CA LEU A 27 -8.48 -4.38 0.65
C LEU A 27 -7.09 -4.16 0.04
N TYR A 28 -6.65 -2.90 0.04
CA TYR A 28 -5.30 -2.52 -0.38
C TYR A 28 -4.79 -1.28 0.36
N LEU A 29 -3.47 -1.17 0.44
CA LEU A 29 -2.78 0.02 0.92
C LEU A 29 -2.42 0.91 -0.28
N LEU A 30 -2.99 2.12 -0.32
CA LEU A 30 -2.64 3.16 -1.28
C LEU A 30 -1.45 3.96 -0.77
N VAL A 31 -0.35 3.91 -1.52
CA VAL A 31 0.87 4.68 -1.24
C VAL A 31 0.94 5.85 -2.19
N LYS A 32 0.98 7.08 -1.66
CA LYS A 32 1.09 8.30 -2.45
C LYS A 32 2.55 8.74 -2.61
N PRO A 33 2.88 9.49 -3.68
CA PRO A 33 4.21 10.10 -3.85
C PRO A 33 4.60 11.03 -2.69
N THR A 34 3.60 11.65 -2.04
CA THR A 34 3.80 12.50 -0.85
C THR A 34 4.12 11.71 0.42
N GLY A 35 4.21 10.38 0.35
CA GLY A 35 4.49 9.49 1.48
C GLY A 35 3.28 9.13 2.35
N GLY A 36 2.11 9.68 2.05
CA GLY A 36 0.86 9.27 2.68
C GLY A 36 0.52 7.81 2.34
N LYS A 37 0.15 7.03 3.35
CA LYS A 37 -0.24 5.62 3.26
C LYS A 37 -1.66 5.46 3.79
N TYR A 38 -2.57 4.93 2.97
CA TYR A 38 -3.99 4.87 3.29
C TYR A 38 -4.56 3.49 3.00
N TRP A 39 -5.22 2.88 3.97
CA TRP A 39 -6.03 1.69 3.72
C TRP A 39 -7.30 2.07 2.95
N ARG A 40 -7.59 1.34 1.88
CA ARG A 40 -8.76 1.52 1.02
C ARG A 40 -9.35 0.16 0.67
N MET A 41 -10.64 0.15 0.42
CA MET A 41 -11.39 -1.02 -0.03
C MET A 41 -12.16 -0.60 -1.27
N ASP A 42 -12.07 -1.42 -2.32
CA ASP A 42 -12.90 -1.32 -3.53
C ASP A 42 -14.10 -2.26 -3.43
#